data_AF-A0A942SHC9-F1
#
_entry.id   AF-A0A942SHC9-F1
#
_cell.length_a   1.000
_cell.length_b   1.000
_cell.length_c   1.000
_cell.angle_alpha   90.00
_cell.angle_beta   90.00
_cell.angle_gamma   90.00
#
_symmetry.space_group_name_H-M   'P 1'
#
loop_
_entity.id
_entity.type
_entity.pdbx_description
1 polymer ?
#
loop_
_entity_poly.entity_id
_entity_poly.type
_entity_poly.pdbx_seq_one_letter_code
_entity_poly.pdbx_strand_id
1 'polypeptide(L)'
;ETVEELQLLADDIMQYFGLGCRNITQIYVPKEYDFVPLLNALRKYSWFFEHHKYRSNYDYQLAIYIMNNKFYMTNDCVVMIEAESPFSPIGTLHYQYYNDENAVYTELNVNNQIQAVIGAKGLPFGSAQSPQLMDYADGVDVMAFLLSL
;
A
#
# COMPACT_ATOMS: atom_id res chain seq x y z
N GLU A 1 7.13 16.03 0.42
CA GLU A 1 6.21 15.36 -0.50
C GLU A 1 5.69 16.37 -1.51
N THR A 2 5.81 16.08 -2.80
CA THR A 2 5.20 16.87 -3.88
C THR A 2 3.88 16.24 -4.33
N VAL A 3 3.06 17.00 -5.05
CA VAL A 3 1.80 16.48 -5.62
C VAL A 3 2.08 15.31 -6.59
N GLU A 4 3.16 15.39 -7.35
CA GLU A 4 3.58 14.36 -8.30
C GLU A 4 4.00 13.06 -7.58
N GLU A 5 4.75 13.17 -6.48
CA GLU A 5 5.12 12.01 -5.65
C GLU A 5 3.88 11.31 -5.07
N LEU A 6 2.89 12.07 -4.60
CA LEU A 6 1.65 11.51 -4.07
C LEU A 6 0.78 10.85 -5.15
N GLN A 7 0.83 11.34 -6.39
CA GLN A 7 0.16 10.68 -7.52
C GLN A 7 0.82 9.36 -7.88
N LEU A 8 2.16 9.30 -7.86
CA LEU A 8 2.90 8.05 -8.07
C LEU A 8 2.65 7.04 -6.94
N LEU A 9 2.56 7.52 -5.70
CA LEU A 9 2.16 6.67 -4.56
C LEU A 9 0.72 6.17 -4.70
N ALA A 10 -0.22 7.03 -5.14
CA ALA A 10 -1.59 6.60 -5.41
C ALA A 10 -1.64 5.50 -6.47
N ASP A 11 -0.77 5.57 -7.47
CA ASP A 11 -0.62 4.54 -8.50
C ASP A 11 -0.09 3.23 -7.89
N ASP A 12 0.93 3.27 -7.03
CA ASP A 12 1.47 2.09 -6.34
C ASP A 12 0.46 1.42 -5.37
N ILE A 13 -0.50 2.18 -4.84
CA ILE A 13 -1.54 1.69 -3.92
C ILE A 13 -2.75 1.14 -4.68
N MET A 14 -3.15 1.80 -5.78
CA MET A 14 -4.46 1.55 -6.40
C MET A 14 -4.37 0.76 -7.69
N GLN A 15 -3.22 0.70 -8.38
CA GLN A 15 -3.10 -0.07 -9.62
C GLN A 15 -3.56 -1.51 -9.45
N TYR A 16 -4.17 -2.05 -10.51
CA TYR A 16 -4.74 -3.40 -10.53
C TYR A 16 -5.76 -3.67 -9.39
N PHE A 17 -6.49 -2.64 -8.93
CA PHE A 17 -7.43 -2.73 -7.80
C PHE A 17 -6.80 -3.16 -6.48
N GLY A 18 -5.48 -2.98 -6.34
CA GLY A 18 -4.73 -3.44 -5.17
C GLY A 18 -4.46 -4.94 -5.14
N LEU A 19 -4.63 -5.65 -6.26
CA LEU A 19 -4.41 -7.10 -6.37
C LEU A 19 -2.98 -7.48 -6.79
N GLY A 20 -2.10 -6.50 -7.01
CA GLY A 20 -0.69 -6.76 -7.36
C GLY A 20 0.09 -7.35 -6.19
N CYS A 21 1.03 -8.27 -6.45
CA CYS A 21 1.92 -8.80 -5.42
C CYS A 21 2.81 -7.73 -4.77
N ARG A 22 3.12 -6.66 -5.52
CA ARG A 22 3.88 -5.49 -5.05
C ARG A 22 3.01 -4.27 -4.75
N ASN A 23 1.72 -4.46 -4.56
CA ASN A 23 0.83 -3.35 -4.24
C ASN A 23 1.10 -2.83 -2.82
N ILE A 24 1.08 -1.51 -2.64
CA ILE A 24 1.24 -0.94 -1.29
C ILE A 24 -0.05 -1.11 -0.50
N THR A 25 0.03 -1.88 0.57
CA THR A 25 -1.08 -2.18 1.50
C THR A 25 -0.95 -1.49 2.86
N GLN A 26 0.25 -0.99 3.19
CA GLN A 26 0.52 -0.27 4.44
C GLN A 26 1.47 0.91 4.18
N ILE A 27 1.21 2.04 4.83
CA ILE A 27 2.09 3.23 4.83
C ILE A 27 2.53 3.60 6.25
N TYR A 28 3.75 4.11 6.36
CA TYR A 28 4.29 4.64 7.61
C TYR A 28 4.37 6.15 7.51
N VAL A 29 3.76 6.86 8.45
CA VAL A 29 3.69 8.33 8.45
C VAL A 29 4.24 8.90 9.77
N PRO A 30 4.83 10.10 9.76
CA PRO A 30 5.23 10.75 11.00
C PRO A 30 4.01 11.09 11.86
N LYS A 31 4.22 11.29 13.16
CA LYS A 31 3.17 11.82 14.03
C LYS A 31 2.63 13.16 13.49
N GLU A 32 1.33 13.35 13.62
CA GLU A 32 0.62 14.55 13.17
C GLU A 32 0.67 14.78 11.65
N TYR A 33 0.86 13.72 10.87
CA TYR A 33 0.79 13.77 9.41
C TYR A 33 -0.59 14.22 8.90
N ASP A 34 -0.60 15.14 7.93
CA ASP A 34 -1.82 15.56 7.24
C ASP A 34 -2.13 14.61 6.09
N PHE A 35 -3.19 13.82 6.25
CA PHE A 35 -3.64 12.85 5.23
C PHE A 35 -4.43 13.49 4.08
N VAL A 36 -4.84 14.75 4.18
CA VAL A 36 -5.69 15.40 3.17
C VAL A 36 -5.04 15.41 1.77
N PRO A 37 -3.75 15.75 1.60
CA PRO A 37 -3.10 15.70 0.30
C PRO A 37 -3.09 14.29 -0.31
N LEU A 38 -2.80 13.25 0.49
CA LEU A 38 -2.79 11.86 0.05
C LEU A 38 -4.19 11.40 -0.37
N LEU A 39 -5.21 11.68 0.44
CA LEU A 39 -6.60 11.38 0.11
C LEU A 39 -7.03 12.09 -1.18
N ASN A 40 -6.57 13.31 -1.43
CA ASN A 40 -6.85 13.99 -2.69
C ASN A 40 -6.15 13.34 -3.89
N ALA A 41 -4.91 12.87 -3.75
CA ALA A 41 -4.22 12.16 -4.82
C ALA A 41 -4.90 10.84 -5.18
N LEU A 42 -5.35 10.09 -4.17
CA LEU A 42 -6.07 8.81 -4.35
C LEU A 42 -7.42 8.95 -5.08
N ARG A 43 -8.03 10.15 -5.09
CA ARG A 43 -9.26 10.42 -5.86
C ARG A 43 -9.08 10.24 -7.38
N LYS A 44 -7.84 10.19 -7.88
CA LYS A 44 -7.53 9.76 -9.26
C LYS A 44 -8.21 8.43 -9.62
N TYR A 45 -8.45 7.56 -8.63
CA TYR A 45 -9.06 6.25 -8.78
C TYR A 45 -10.52 6.16 -8.34
N SER A 46 -11.23 7.30 -8.25
CA SER A 46 -12.66 7.31 -7.87
C SER A 46 -13.56 6.48 -8.78
N TRP A 47 -13.15 6.29 -10.04
CA TRP A 47 -13.84 5.44 -11.01
C TRP A 47 -13.90 3.95 -10.59
N PHE A 48 -13.10 3.50 -9.61
CA PHE A 48 -13.22 2.15 -9.05
C PHE A 48 -14.62 1.86 -8.48
N PHE A 49 -15.33 2.88 -8.03
CA PHE A 49 -16.70 2.73 -7.51
C PHE A 49 -17.73 2.36 -8.58
N GLU A 50 -17.41 2.57 -9.86
CA GLU A 50 -18.24 2.09 -10.96
C GLU A 50 -18.19 0.55 -11.07
N HIS A 51 -17.15 -0.09 -10.53
CA HIS A 51 -17.05 -1.54 -10.45
C HIS A 51 -17.78 -2.09 -9.23
N HIS A 52 -18.93 -2.73 -9.47
CA HIS A 52 -19.80 -3.27 -8.42
C HIS A 52 -19.07 -4.16 -7.40
N LYS A 53 -18.14 -5.02 -7.85
CA LYS A 53 -17.38 -5.91 -6.95
C LYS A 53 -16.48 -5.13 -6.00
N TYR A 54 -15.78 -4.12 -6.51
CA TYR A 54 -14.91 -3.27 -5.71
C TYR A 54 -15.73 -2.48 -4.69
N ARG A 55 -16.80 -1.81 -5.17
CA ARG A 55 -17.71 -1.06 -4.30
C ARG A 55 -18.31 -1.91 -3.19
N SER A 56 -18.78 -3.13 -3.52
CA SER A 56 -19.34 -4.05 -2.52
C SER A 56 -18.32 -4.41 -1.45
N ASN A 57 -17.06 -4.64 -1.84
CA ASN A 57 -16.00 -4.93 -0.89
C ASN A 57 -15.63 -3.71 -0.04
N TYR A 58 -15.52 -2.52 -0.65
CA TYR A 58 -15.33 -1.26 0.08
C TYR A 58 -16.43 -1.04 1.13
N ASP A 59 -17.71 -1.16 0.74
CA ASP A 59 -18.85 -0.95 1.64
C ASP A 59 -18.83 -1.96 2.80
N TYR A 60 -18.48 -3.22 2.51
CA TYR A 60 -18.32 -4.26 3.52
C TYR A 60 -17.21 -3.94 4.54
N GLN A 61 -16.02 -3.56 4.08
CA GLN A 61 -14.91 -3.20 4.97
C GLN A 61 -15.26 -1.96 5.81
N LEU A 62 -15.82 -0.92 5.19
CA LEU A 62 -16.26 0.28 5.88
C LEU A 62 -17.29 -0.04 6.98
N ALA A 63 -18.28 -0.89 6.69
CA ALA A 63 -19.26 -1.32 7.68
C ALA A 63 -18.61 -2.04 8.87
N ILE A 64 -17.64 -2.94 8.63
CA ILE A 64 -16.89 -3.62 9.69
C ILE A 64 -16.18 -2.61 10.59
N TYR A 65 -15.50 -1.61 10.02
CA TYR A 65 -14.76 -0.64 10.81
C TYR A 65 -15.68 0.29 11.62
N ILE A 66 -16.80 0.70 11.04
CA ILE A 66 -17.84 1.47 11.75
C ILE A 66 -18.41 0.66 12.92
N MET A 67 -18.80 -0.60 12.68
CA MET A 67 -19.38 -1.47 13.72
C MET A 67 -18.42 -1.74 14.87
N ASN A 68 -17.11 -1.81 14.58
CA ASN A 68 -16.07 -2.02 15.58
C ASN A 68 -15.60 -0.73 16.27
N ASN A 69 -16.24 0.42 15.98
CA ASN A 69 -15.86 1.73 16.49
C ASN A 69 -14.37 2.05 16.28
N LYS A 70 -13.81 1.59 15.15
CA LYS A 70 -12.45 1.92 14.76
C LYS A 70 -12.43 3.29 14.10
N PHE A 71 -11.41 4.07 14.42
CA PHE A 71 -11.16 5.30 13.68
C PHE A 71 -10.79 4.96 12.23
N TYR A 72 -11.43 5.63 11.28
CA TYR A 72 -11.20 5.46 9.86
C TYR A 72 -11.20 6.81 9.15
N MET A 73 -10.50 6.87 8.03
CA MET A 73 -10.57 7.98 7.07
C MET A 73 -10.96 7.40 5.72
N THR A 74 -11.68 8.15 4.88
CA THR A 74 -12.06 7.66 3.56
C THR A 74 -12.34 8.80 2.58
N ASN A 75 -12.26 8.52 1.29
CA ASN A 75 -12.42 9.46 0.18
C ASN A 75 -13.19 8.90 -1.03
N ASP A 76 -14.23 8.09 -0.81
CA ASP A 76 -15.01 7.42 -1.88
C ASP A 76 -14.14 6.63 -2.87
N CYS A 77 -12.95 6.19 -2.43
CA CYS A 77 -12.01 5.39 -3.21
C CYS A 77 -11.38 4.29 -2.35
N VAL A 78 -10.91 4.66 -1.15
CA VAL A 78 -10.22 3.76 -0.21
C VAL A 78 -10.60 4.07 1.23
N VAL A 79 -10.67 3.04 2.07
CA VAL A 79 -10.79 3.19 3.52
C VAL A 79 -9.41 3.11 4.16
N MET A 80 -9.02 4.10 4.94
CA MET A 80 -7.77 4.12 5.67
C MET A 80 -8.00 3.84 7.15
N ILE A 81 -7.24 2.92 7.72
CA ILE A 81 -7.29 2.57 9.15
C ILE A 81 -5.89 2.43 9.74
N GLU A 82 -5.78 2.69 11.04
CA GLU A 82 -4.54 2.40 11.77
C GLU A 82 -4.46 0.90 12.08
N ALA A 83 -3.40 0.25 11.61
CA ALA A 83 -3.18 -1.18 11.82
C ALA A 83 -1.70 -1.57 11.70
N GLU A 84 -1.28 -2.50 12.56
CA GLU A 84 0.08 -3.09 12.55
C GLU A 84 0.26 -4.16 11.46
N SER A 85 -0.84 -4.74 10.96
CA SER A 85 -0.78 -5.78 9.92
C SER A 85 -0.30 -5.19 8.59
N PRO A 86 0.73 -5.76 7.94
CA PRO A 86 1.19 -5.28 6.63
C PRO A 86 0.21 -5.57 5.51
N PHE A 87 -0.67 -6.57 5.67
CA PHE A 87 -1.66 -6.96 4.68
C PHE A 87 -2.99 -6.26 4.95
N SER A 88 -3.46 -5.47 3.97
CA SER A 88 -4.77 -4.83 3.99
C SER A 88 -5.75 -5.53 3.04
N PRO A 89 -7.06 -5.56 3.35
CA PRO A 89 -8.08 -5.97 2.40
C PRO A 89 -8.13 -5.04 1.19
N ILE A 90 -8.69 -5.52 0.07
CA ILE A 90 -8.95 -4.70 -1.12
C ILE A 90 -9.73 -3.43 -0.74
N GLY A 91 -9.37 -2.29 -1.32
CA GLY A 91 -10.01 -1.01 -1.02
C GLY A 91 -9.83 -0.52 0.42
N THR A 92 -8.93 -1.14 1.18
CA THR A 92 -8.45 -0.66 2.47
C THR A 92 -6.94 -0.41 2.40
N LEU A 93 -6.48 0.69 2.99
CA LEU A 93 -5.07 1.00 3.17
C LEU A 93 -4.76 1.12 4.66
N HIS A 94 -3.77 0.37 5.14
CA HIS A 94 -3.32 0.49 6.52
C HIS A 94 -2.33 1.64 6.65
N TYR A 95 -2.35 2.34 7.79
CA TYR A 95 -1.30 3.27 8.14
C TYR A 95 -0.82 3.03 9.58
N GLN A 96 0.40 3.47 9.84
CA GLN A 96 0.98 3.45 11.18
C GLN A 96 1.86 4.68 11.41
N TYR A 97 1.82 5.22 12.62
CA TYR A 97 2.70 6.32 13.00
C TYR A 97 4.08 5.79 13.41
N TYR A 98 5.13 6.49 12.98
CA TYR A 98 6.49 6.22 13.44
C TYR A 98 7.09 7.42 14.18
N ASN A 99 8.02 7.13 15.10
CA ASN A 99 8.86 8.14 15.77
C ASN A 99 10.27 8.18 15.18
N ASP A 100 10.81 7.01 14.81
CA ASP A 100 12.13 6.84 14.22
C ASP A 100 11.99 6.04 12.93
N GLU A 101 12.34 6.67 11.82
CA GLU A 101 12.32 6.07 10.49
C GLU A 101 13.25 4.84 10.41
N ASN A 102 14.39 4.86 11.09
CA ASN A 102 15.35 3.75 11.02
C ASN A 102 14.83 2.48 11.71
N ALA A 103 14.02 2.66 12.76
CA ALA A 103 13.35 1.55 13.43
C ALA A 103 12.37 0.85 12.47
N VAL A 104 11.61 1.64 11.69
CA VAL A 104 10.68 1.11 10.68
C VAL A 104 11.42 0.29 9.63
N TYR A 105 12.49 0.82 9.03
CA TYR A 105 13.26 0.05 8.04
C TYR A 105 13.88 -1.22 8.62
N THR A 106 14.27 -1.21 9.88
CA THR A 106 14.82 -2.40 10.55
C THR A 106 13.73 -3.47 10.69
N GLU A 107 12.52 -3.08 11.11
CA GLU A 107 11.37 -3.98 11.23
C GLU A 107 10.96 -4.57 9.87
N LEU A 108 10.86 -3.71 8.85
CA LEU A 108 10.46 -4.13 7.50
C LEU A 108 11.47 -5.10 6.86
N ASN A 109 12.77 -4.87 7.06
CA ASN A 109 13.82 -5.74 6.50
C ASN A 109 13.90 -7.12 7.16
N VAL A 110 13.41 -7.28 8.39
CA VAL A 110 13.39 -8.57 9.10
C VAL A 110 12.21 -9.43 8.64
N ASN A 111 11.17 -8.82 8.08
CA ASN A 111 9.96 -9.53 7.71
C ASN A 111 10.05 -10.11 6.29
N ASN A 112 10.29 -11.41 6.19
CA ASN A 112 10.38 -12.16 4.93
C ASN A 112 9.10 -12.14 4.08
N GLN A 113 7.97 -11.66 4.61
CA GLN A 113 6.72 -11.58 3.87
C GLN A 113 6.59 -10.29 3.05
N ILE A 114 7.50 -9.32 3.26
CA ILE A 114 7.47 -8.02 2.60
C ILE A 114 8.33 -8.10 1.34
N GLN A 115 7.68 -7.90 0.19
CA GLN A 115 8.34 -8.04 -1.12
C GLN A 115 8.99 -6.74 -1.62
N ALA A 116 8.53 -5.58 -1.16
CA ALA A 116 9.06 -4.28 -1.57
C ALA A 116 8.81 -3.22 -0.49
N VAL A 117 9.76 -2.29 -0.34
CA VAL A 117 9.63 -1.09 0.49
C VAL A 117 9.88 0.14 -0.38
N ILE A 118 8.91 1.05 -0.42
CA ILE A 118 8.98 2.30 -1.19
C ILE A 118 9.18 3.47 -0.24
N GLY A 119 10.10 4.37 -0.58
CA GLY A 119 10.41 5.54 0.23
C GLY A 119 11.81 6.08 -0.05
N ALA A 120 12.21 7.12 0.70
CA ALA A 120 13.46 7.84 0.46
C ALA A 120 14.74 6.97 0.58
N LYS A 121 14.69 5.87 1.34
CA LYS A 121 15.78 4.87 1.45
C LYS A 121 15.48 3.56 0.72
N GLY A 122 14.32 3.46 0.07
CA GLY A 122 13.85 2.28 -0.67
C GLY A 122 13.78 2.54 -2.17
N LEU A 123 12.83 1.88 -2.83
CA LEU A 123 12.50 2.15 -4.24
C LEU A 123 11.77 3.50 -4.39
N PRO A 124 11.94 4.21 -5.52
CA PRO A 124 11.23 5.45 -5.78
C PRO A 124 9.72 5.21 -5.96
N PHE A 125 8.89 6.19 -5.62
CA PHE A 125 7.45 6.12 -5.86
C PHE A 125 7.14 5.88 -7.35
N GLY A 126 6.12 5.07 -7.62
CA GLY A 126 5.66 4.66 -8.95
C GLY A 126 6.41 3.46 -9.54
N SER A 127 7.37 2.88 -8.81
CA SER A 127 8.18 1.76 -9.30
C SER A 127 7.75 0.39 -8.75
N ALA A 128 6.76 0.34 -7.85
CA ALA A 128 6.36 -0.92 -7.20
C ALA A 128 5.99 -2.00 -8.22
N GLN A 129 5.25 -1.59 -9.25
CA GLN A 129 4.72 -2.47 -10.30
C GLN A 129 5.66 -2.64 -11.51
N SER A 130 6.89 -2.12 -11.43
CA SER A 130 7.90 -2.22 -12.51
C SER A 130 9.13 -2.99 -12.02
N PRO A 131 9.03 -4.32 -11.80
CA PRO A 131 10.16 -5.14 -11.36
C PRO A 131 11.32 -5.03 -12.36
N GLN A 132 12.52 -4.79 -11.84
CA GLN A 132 13.74 -4.89 -12.64
C GLN A 132 14.05 -6.35 -12.94
N LEU A 133 14.94 -6.58 -13.93
CA LEU A 133 15.31 -7.92 -14.39
C LEU A 133 15.84 -8.83 -13.26
N MET A 134 16.36 -8.24 -12.17
CA MET A 134 16.91 -8.94 -11.00
C MET A 134 15.95 -9.00 -9.80
N ASP A 135 14.76 -8.38 -9.89
CA ASP A 135 13.80 -8.39 -8.80
C ASP A 135 12.93 -9.64 -8.88
N TYR A 136 13.54 -10.80 -8.62
CA TYR A 136 12.83 -12.07 -8.61
C TYR A 136 11.76 -12.11 -7.51
N ALA A 137 10.59 -12.67 -7.81
CA ALA A 137 9.56 -12.91 -6.80
C ALA A 137 10.10 -13.79 -5.68
N ASP A 138 9.84 -13.41 -4.43
CA ASP A 138 10.25 -14.13 -3.22
C ASP A 138 11.77 -14.36 -3.07
N GLY A 139 12.60 -13.59 -3.79
CA GLY A 139 14.05 -13.72 -3.75
C GLY A 139 14.61 -14.99 -4.39
N VAL A 140 13.78 -15.75 -5.14
CA VAL A 140 14.20 -17.00 -5.78
C VAL A 140 14.69 -16.73 -7.20
N ASP A 141 15.99 -16.91 -7.44
CA ASP A 141 16.56 -16.86 -8.79
C ASP A 141 16.00 -18.00 -9.64
N VAL A 142 15.07 -17.65 -10.52
CA VAL A 142 14.39 -18.58 -11.42
C VAL A 142 15.38 -19.25 -12.37
N MET A 143 16.47 -18.56 -12.76
CA MET A 143 17.50 -19.13 -13.63
C MET A 143 18.34 -20.15 -12.88
N ALA A 144 18.71 -19.87 -11.63
CA ALA A 144 19.40 -20.84 -10.77
C ALA A 144 18.54 -22.08 -10.51
N PHE A 145 17.23 -21.90 -10.26
CA PHE A 145 16.29 -23.01 -10.11
C PHE A 145 16.23 -23.89 -11.37
N LEU A 146 16.06 -23.29 -12.55
CA LEU A 146 15.98 -24.01 -13.81
C LEU A 146 17.29 -24.73 -14.19
N LEU A 147 18.45 -24.19 -13.80
CA LEU A 147 19.76 -24.81 -14.00
C LEU A 147 20.04 -25.98 -13.03
N SER A 148 19.25 -26.10 -11.95
CA SER A 148 19.37 -27.17 -10.95
C SER A 148 18.48 -28.39 -11.22
N LEU A 149 17.62 -28.32 -12.26
CA LEU A 149 16.78 -29.40 -12.78
C LEU A 149 17.55 -30.28 -13.76
#